data_AF-B9SJF4-F1
#
_entry.id   AF-B9SJF4-F1
#
_cell.length_a   1.000
_cell.length_b   1.000
_cell.length_c   1.000
_cell.angle_alpha   90.00
_cell.angle_beta   90.00
_cell.angle_gamma   90.00
#
_symmetry.space_group_name_H-M   'P 1'
#
loop_
_entity.id
_entity.type
_entity.pdbx_description
1 polymer ?
#
loop_
_entity_poly.entity_id
_entity_poly.type
_entity_poly.pdbx_seq_one_letter_code
_entity_poly.pdbx_strand_id
1 'polypeptide(L)'
;MLTSEVGKSILMCSIILWHLPRFQPENLEHNKHLFERVNEIAARKQCTPSQLALAWVHHQGDDVCPIPGTTKIENFIGALSVKLTPVEMAELESIASADAVKGDRYDGNMATYKFADTPPLSSWKAA
;
A
#
# COMPACT_ATOMS: atom_id res chain seq x y z
N MET A 1 14.61 16.69 -15.06
CA MET A 1 15.54 16.46 -13.93
C MET A 1 14.78 16.39 -12.60
N LEU A 2 13.66 15.64 -12.54
CA LEU A 2 12.88 15.38 -11.31
C LEU A 2 12.38 13.93 -11.24
N THR A 3 12.63 13.12 -12.28
CA THR A 3 12.35 11.67 -12.29
C THR A 3 13.44 10.85 -11.59
N SER A 4 14.56 11.46 -11.22
CA SER A 4 15.76 10.74 -10.75
C SER A 4 15.85 10.55 -9.24
N GLU A 5 15.09 11.28 -8.42
CA GLU A 5 15.17 11.13 -6.95
C GLU A 5 14.14 10.14 -6.41
N VAL A 6 12.93 10.12 -6.99
CA VAL A 6 11.90 9.11 -6.64
C VAL A 6 12.37 7.71 -7.02
N GLY A 7 13.04 7.56 -8.18
CA GLY A 7 13.57 6.26 -8.64
C GLY A 7 14.74 5.71 -7.82
N LYS A 8 15.51 6.55 -7.11
CA LYS A 8 16.69 6.11 -6.35
C LYS A 8 16.36 5.58 -4.95
N SER A 9 15.31 6.08 -4.31
CA SER A 9 14.89 5.60 -2.99
C SER A 9 14.17 4.24 -3.06
N ILE A 10 13.50 3.96 -4.18
CA ILE A 10 12.87 2.66 -4.46
C ILE A 10 13.91 1.54 -4.56
N LEU A 11 15.15 1.87 -4.91
CA LEU A 11 16.18 0.91 -5.29
C LEU A 11 16.60 -0.06 -4.16
N MET A 12 16.42 0.29 -2.88
CA MET A 12 16.73 -0.59 -1.75
C MET A 12 15.57 -1.53 -1.37
N CYS A 13 14.34 -1.23 -1.79
CA CYS A 13 13.13 -2.05 -1.58
C CYS A 13 12.84 -2.99 -2.76
N SER A 14 13.74 -3.03 -3.74
CA SER A 14 13.49 -3.49 -5.10
C SER A 14 13.07 -4.96 -5.21
N ILE A 15 13.56 -5.88 -4.39
CA ILE A 15 13.19 -7.29 -4.57
C ILE A 15 11.71 -7.52 -4.29
N ILE A 16 11.18 -7.10 -3.14
CA ILE A 16 9.82 -7.50 -2.76
C ILE A 16 8.78 -6.82 -3.65
N LEU A 17 8.90 -5.52 -3.89
CA LEU A 17 7.93 -4.79 -4.72
C LEU A 17 8.01 -5.19 -6.20
N TRP A 18 9.19 -5.55 -6.70
CA TRP A 18 9.36 -5.96 -8.10
C TRP A 18 8.64 -7.26 -8.45
N HIS A 19 8.38 -8.15 -7.49
CA HIS A 19 7.64 -9.38 -7.77
C HIS A 19 6.11 -9.19 -7.72
N LEU A 20 5.63 -8.07 -7.17
CA LEU A 20 4.20 -7.82 -7.04
C LEU A 20 3.59 -7.39 -8.39
N PRO A 21 2.48 -8.02 -8.84
CA PRO A 21 1.86 -7.71 -10.12
C PRO A 21 1.46 -6.23 -10.28
N ARG A 22 1.02 -5.56 -9.20
CA ARG A 22 0.62 -4.14 -9.21
C ARG A 22 1.73 -3.15 -9.57
N PHE A 23 2.99 -3.56 -9.41
CA PHE A 23 4.16 -2.72 -9.65
C PHE A 23 4.92 -3.11 -10.93
N GLN A 24 4.39 -4.05 -11.72
CA GLN A 24 4.91 -4.31 -13.07
C GLN A 24 4.69 -3.09 -13.97
N PRO A 25 5.56 -2.82 -14.96
CA PRO A 25 5.56 -1.55 -15.71
C PRO A 25 4.19 -1.11 -16.24
N GLU A 26 3.46 -2.01 -16.91
CA GLU A 26 2.14 -1.69 -17.48
C GLU A 26 1.07 -1.41 -16.42
N ASN A 27 1.09 -2.18 -15.32
CA ASN A 27 0.15 -2.02 -14.22
C ASN A 27 0.47 -0.77 -13.39
N LEU A 28 1.76 -0.47 -13.21
CA LEU A 28 2.24 0.70 -12.49
C LEU A 28 1.82 2.00 -13.18
N GLU A 29 1.94 2.08 -14.52
CA GLU A 29 1.52 3.26 -15.27
C GLU A 29 0.00 3.49 -15.14
N HIS A 30 -0.81 2.43 -15.22
CA HIS A 30 -2.25 2.52 -14.97
C HIS A 30 -2.56 2.96 -13.52
N ASN A 31 -1.95 2.28 -12.54
CA ASN A 31 -2.20 2.52 -11.12
C ASN A 31 -1.74 3.92 -10.67
N LYS A 32 -0.77 4.51 -11.37
CA LYS A 32 -0.32 5.89 -11.13
C LYS A 32 -1.45 6.90 -11.29
N HIS A 33 -2.37 6.71 -12.24
CA HIS A 33 -3.53 7.60 -12.40
C HIS A 33 -4.47 7.55 -11.20
N LEU A 34 -4.62 6.39 -10.55
CA LEU A 34 -5.38 6.27 -9.31
C LEU A 34 -4.69 7.05 -8.18
N PHE A 35 -3.36 6.93 -8.08
CA PHE A 35 -2.58 7.68 -7.11
C PHE A 35 -2.63 9.19 -7.34
N GLU A 36 -2.64 9.66 -8.59
CA GLU A 36 -2.82 11.07 -8.94
C GLU A 36 -4.15 11.63 -8.40
N ARG A 37 -5.25 10.88 -8.55
CA ARG A 37 -6.55 11.27 -7.97
C ARG A 37 -6.52 11.34 -6.44
N VAL A 38 -5.83 10.42 -5.78
CA VAL A 38 -5.62 10.49 -4.32
C VAL A 38 -4.81 11.74 -3.94
N ASN A 39 -3.80 12.12 -4.72
CA ASN A 39 -3.03 13.34 -4.49
C ASN A 39 -3.90 14.60 -4.61
N GLU A 40 -4.83 14.66 -5.56
CA GLU A 40 -5.75 15.79 -5.71
C GLU A 40 -6.64 15.97 -4.48
N ILE A 41 -7.17 14.87 -3.92
CA ILE A 41 -7.96 14.91 -2.68
C ILE A 41 -7.07 15.36 -1.51
N ALA A 42 -5.86 14.82 -1.40
CA ALA A 42 -4.92 15.16 -0.33
C ALA A 42 -4.54 16.66 -0.38
N ALA A 43 -4.34 17.20 -1.57
CA ALA A 43 -4.08 18.62 -1.78
C ALA A 43 -5.27 19.50 -1.34
N ARG A 44 -6.51 19.13 -1.70
CA ARG A 44 -7.73 19.81 -1.22
C ARG A 44 -7.85 19.79 0.30
N LYS A 45 -7.43 18.70 0.94
CA LYS A 45 -7.41 18.51 2.39
C LYS A 45 -6.17 19.10 3.08
N GLN A 46 -5.22 19.64 2.33
CA GLN A 46 -3.96 20.18 2.84
C GLN A 46 -3.19 19.16 3.70
N CYS A 47 -3.21 17.89 3.31
CA CYS A 47 -2.50 16.81 3.98
C CYS A 47 -1.66 16.00 2.98
N THR A 48 -0.80 15.12 3.49
CA THR A 48 -0.06 14.20 2.62
C THR A 48 -0.97 13.04 2.16
N PRO A 49 -0.66 12.39 1.02
CA PRO A 49 -1.41 11.19 0.59
C PRO A 49 -1.41 10.08 1.63
N SER A 50 -0.30 9.92 2.37
CA SER A 50 -0.21 8.97 3.48
C SER A 50 -1.13 9.32 4.64
N GLN A 51 -1.24 10.60 5.01
CA GLN A 51 -2.17 11.06 6.04
C GLN A 51 -3.62 10.89 5.58
N LEU A 52 -3.93 11.18 4.32
CA LEU A 52 -5.26 10.94 3.74
C LEU A 52 -5.65 9.45 3.81
N ALA A 53 -4.74 8.56 3.43
CA ALA A 53 -4.98 7.11 3.49
C ALA A 53 -5.25 6.63 4.93
N LEU A 54 -4.48 7.12 5.91
CA LEU A 54 -4.70 6.80 7.33
C LEU A 54 -6.02 7.36 7.85
N ALA A 55 -6.37 8.59 7.45
CA ALA A 55 -7.64 9.21 7.80
C ALA A 55 -8.81 8.39 7.23
N TRP A 56 -8.72 7.96 5.97
CA TRP A 56 -9.74 7.12 5.34
C TRP A 56 -9.97 5.81 6.09
N VAL A 57 -8.90 5.11 6.49
CA VAL A 57 -9.01 3.89 7.31
C VAL A 57 -9.67 4.20 8.65
N HIS A 58 -9.25 5.28 9.33
CA HIS A 58 -9.82 5.66 10.62
C HIS A 58 -11.31 6.02 10.53
N HIS A 59 -11.79 6.55 9.40
CA HIS A 59 -13.20 6.89 9.19
C HIS A 59 -14.08 5.69 8.82
N GLN A 60 -13.53 4.47 8.73
CA GLN A 60 -14.33 3.26 8.45
C GLN A 60 -15.24 2.84 9.63
N GLY A 61 -14.97 3.31 10.84
CA GLY A 61 -15.80 3.05 12.01
C GLY A 61 -15.20 3.60 13.30
N ASP A 62 -16.02 3.85 14.31
CA ASP A 62 -15.59 4.35 15.62
C ASP A 62 -14.74 3.32 16.40
N ASP A 63 -14.79 2.06 15.99
CA ASP A 63 -14.01 0.93 16.51
C ASP A 63 -12.75 0.63 15.69
N VAL A 64 -12.43 1.46 14.69
CA VAL A 64 -11.26 1.28 13.81
C VAL A 64 -10.08 2.16 14.25
N CYS A 65 -9.06 1.51 14.80
CA CYS A 65 -7.79 2.14 15.18
C CYS A 65 -6.65 1.68 14.27
N PRO A 66 -6.22 2.49 13.27
CA PRO A 66 -5.10 2.13 12.42
C PRO A 66 -3.79 2.05 13.23
N ILE A 67 -2.97 1.04 12.96
CA ILE A 67 -1.66 0.80 13.59
C ILE A 67 -0.50 1.04 12.59
N PRO A 68 -0.25 2.29 12.18
CA PRO A 68 0.79 2.56 11.20
C PRO A 68 2.18 2.28 11.75
N GLY A 69 2.99 1.53 10.99
CA GLY A 69 4.42 1.47 11.21
C GLY A 69 5.06 2.77 10.71
N THR A 70 5.63 3.56 11.61
CA THR A 70 6.36 4.78 11.25
C THR A 70 7.52 5.01 12.22
N THR A 71 8.60 5.60 11.72
CA THR A 71 9.72 6.10 12.54
C THR A 71 9.58 7.59 12.88
N LYS A 72 8.58 8.25 12.30
CA LYS A 72 8.31 9.69 12.44
C LYS A 72 6.84 9.91 12.82
N ILE A 73 6.60 10.52 13.96
CA ILE A 73 5.25 10.64 14.53
C ILE A 73 4.37 11.65 13.78
N GLU A 74 4.98 12.63 13.13
CA GLU A 74 4.31 13.71 12.40
C GLU A 74 3.47 13.17 11.23
N ASN A 75 3.90 12.05 10.64
CA ASN A 75 3.19 11.35 9.58
C ASN A 75 1.84 10.78 10.05
N PHE A 76 1.70 10.48 11.35
CA PHE A 76 0.47 9.94 11.94
C PHE A 76 -0.44 11.05 12.48
N ILE A 77 0.12 11.99 13.24
CA ILE A 77 -0.68 13.03 13.93
C ILE A 77 -1.52 13.85 12.95
N GLY A 78 -0.96 14.21 11.78
CA GLY A 78 -1.69 14.97 10.78
C GLY A 78 -2.92 14.25 10.22
N ALA A 79 -2.95 12.91 10.21
CA ALA A 79 -4.09 12.13 9.73
C ALA A 79 -5.33 12.28 10.64
N LEU A 80 -5.15 12.42 11.95
CA LEU A 80 -6.25 12.53 12.93
C LEU A 80 -7.06 13.83 12.76
N SER A 81 -6.43 14.86 12.21
CA SER A 81 -7.05 16.16 11.95
C SER A 81 -7.81 16.21 10.62
N VAL A 82 -7.61 15.24 9.72
CA VAL A 82 -8.29 15.20 8.43
C VAL A 82 -9.73 14.74 8.65
N LYS A 83 -10.70 15.57 8.27
CA LYS A 83 -12.13 15.23 8.29
C LYS A 83 -12.60 14.92 6.88
N LEU A 84 -13.14 13.73 6.67
CA LEU A 84 -13.67 13.30 5.37
C LEU A 84 -15.20 13.44 5.36
N THR A 85 -15.71 14.13 4.35
CA THR A 85 -17.16 14.20 4.11
C THR A 85 -17.66 12.90 3.47
N PRO A 86 -18.97 12.59 3.54
CA PRO A 86 -19.53 11.42 2.87
C PRO A 86 -19.25 11.38 1.36
N VAL A 87 -19.19 12.55 0.72
CA VAL A 87 -18.87 12.66 -0.72
C VAL A 87 -17.43 12.27 -1.00
N GLU A 88 -16.48 12.75 -0.18
CA GLU A 88 -15.06 12.41 -0.33
C GLU A 88 -14.78 10.95 0.04
N MET A 89 -15.50 10.39 1.02
CA MET A 89 -15.45 8.96 1.32
C MET A 89 -15.87 8.11 0.12
N ALA A 90 -17.01 8.44 -0.50
CA ALA A 90 -17.49 7.75 -1.71
C ALA A 90 -16.51 7.92 -2.89
N GLU A 91 -15.89 9.09 -3.04
CA GLU A 91 -14.86 9.33 -4.04
C GLU A 91 -13.63 8.44 -3.82
N LEU A 92 -13.14 8.35 -2.58
CA LEU A 92 -12.02 7.48 -2.20
C LEU A 92 -12.33 6.00 -2.40
N GLU A 93 -13.54 5.55 -2.05
CA GLU A 93 -14.00 4.17 -2.29
C GLU A 93 -14.05 3.83 -3.77
N SER A 94 -14.52 4.76 -4.61
CA SER A 94 -14.51 4.59 -6.07
C SER A 94 -13.09 4.45 -6.62
N ILE A 95 -12.12 5.23 -6.11
CA ILE A 95 -10.71 5.12 -6.51
C ILE A 95 -10.10 3.80 -6.06
N ALA A 96 -10.43 3.36 -4.84
CA ALA A 96 -9.88 2.17 -4.20
C ALA A 96 -10.59 0.86 -4.60
N SER A 97 -11.58 0.91 -5.49
CA SER A 97 -12.30 -0.26 -5.97
C SER A 97 -11.34 -1.34 -6.50
N ALA A 98 -11.62 -2.61 -6.18
CA ALA A 98 -10.80 -3.73 -6.61
C ALA A 98 -10.64 -3.80 -8.14
N ASP A 99 -11.70 -3.43 -8.88
CA ASP A 99 -11.70 -3.44 -10.34
C ASP A 99 -10.90 -2.28 -10.95
N ALA A 100 -10.61 -1.23 -10.17
CA ALA A 100 -9.86 -0.07 -10.64
C ALA A 100 -8.36 -0.35 -10.69
N VAL A 101 -7.84 -1.18 -9.77
CA VAL A 101 -6.39 -1.46 -9.63
C VAL A 101 -5.98 -2.60 -10.56
N LYS A 102 -5.00 -2.35 -11.43
CA LYS A 102 -4.43 -3.40 -12.29
C LYS A 102 -3.37 -4.21 -11.55
N GLY A 103 -3.45 -5.54 -11.72
CA GLY A 103 -2.55 -6.52 -11.14
C GLY A 103 -3.01 -7.02 -9.76
N ASP A 104 -2.80 -8.31 -9.52
CA ASP A 104 -3.09 -8.94 -8.24
C ASP A 104 -2.24 -8.35 -7.11
N ARG A 105 -2.79 -8.39 -5.89
CA ARG A 105 -2.08 -7.92 -4.69
C ARG A 105 -0.82 -8.73 -4.41
N TYR A 106 -0.82 -10.01 -4.76
CA TYR A 106 0.27 -10.94 -4.54
C TYR A 106 0.48 -11.75 -5.82
N ASP A 107 1.71 -12.17 -6.08
CA ASP A 107 1.95 -13.21 -7.07
C ASP A 107 1.45 -14.58 -6.56
N GLY A 108 1.20 -15.51 -7.48
CA GLY A 108 0.75 -16.86 -7.14
C GLY A 108 1.81 -17.75 -6.49
N ASN A 109 3.07 -17.28 -6.39
CA ASN A 109 4.23 -18.03 -5.95
C ASN A 109 4.78 -17.55 -4.59
N MET A 110 4.08 -16.66 -3.89
CA MET A 110 4.49 -16.27 -2.53
C MET A 110 4.63 -17.52 -1.66
N ALA A 111 5.69 -17.57 -0.85
CA ALA A 111 5.93 -18.65 0.08
C ALA A 111 4.73 -18.80 1.02
N THR A 112 3.92 -19.84 0.77
CA THR A 112 2.81 -20.24 1.63
C THR A 112 3.21 -21.48 2.41
N TYR A 113 2.38 -21.87 3.39
CA TYR A 113 2.54 -23.14 4.10
C TYR A 113 2.54 -24.37 3.18
N LYS A 114 2.07 -24.24 1.93
CA LYS A 114 1.93 -25.34 0.97
C LYS A 114 3.23 -26.07 0.64
N PHE A 115 4.38 -25.44 0.90
CA PHE A 115 5.71 -26.02 0.67
C PHE A 115 6.58 -26.04 1.94
N ALA A 116 5.97 -25.78 3.11
CA ALA A 116 6.65 -25.77 4.40
C ALA A 116 6.66 -27.18 5.01
N ASP A 117 7.16 -28.15 4.24
CA ASP A 117 7.29 -29.53 4.72
C ASP A 117 8.51 -29.65 5.66
N THR A 118 8.34 -30.42 6.73
CA THR A 118 9.45 -30.79 7.62
C THR A 118 10.06 -32.10 7.12
N PRO A 119 11.38 -32.17 6.87
CA PRO A 119 12.02 -33.42 6.45
C PRO A 119 11.71 -34.55 7.44
N PRO A 120 11.26 -35.72 6.96
CA PRO A 120 10.89 -36.82 7.85
C PRO A 120 12.11 -37.28 8.66
N LEU A 121 11.88 -37.79 9.87
CA LEU A 121 12.97 -38.22 10.77
C LEU A 121 13.94 -39.22 10.09
N SER A 122 13.44 -40.02 9.15
CA SER A 122 14.23 -40.97 8.35
C SER A 122 15.23 -40.32 7.39
N SER A 123 15.05 -39.04 7.03
CA SER A 123 15.98 -38.31 6.15
C SER A 123 17.11 -37.62 6.92
N TRP A 124 17.14 -37.74 8.25
CA TRP A 124 18.14 -37.09 9.08
C TRP A 124 19.37 -38.00 9.16
N LYS A 125 20.55 -37.48 8.82
CA LYS A 125 21.81 -38.22 9.04
C LYS A 125 22.25 -38.01 10.49
N ALA A 126 22.52 -39.10 11.21
CA ALA A 126 23.23 -39.02 12.48
C ALA A 126 24.64 -38.46 12.22
N ALA A 127 25.05 -37.49 13.04
CA ALA A 127 26.40 -36.90 13.00
C ALA A 127 27.46 -37.88 13.51
#